data_AF-A0A399SQX2-F1
#
_entry.id   AF-A0A399SQX2-F1
#
_cell.length_a   1.000
_cell.length_b   1.000
_cell.length_c   1.000
_cell.angle_alpha   90.00
_cell.angle_beta   90.00
_cell.angle_gamma   90.00
#
_symmetry.space_group_name_H-M   'P 1'
#
loop_
_entity.id
_entity.type
_entity.pdbx_description
1 polymer ?
#
loop_
_entity_poly.entity_id
_entity_poly.type
_entity_poly.pdbx_seq_one_letter_code
_entity_poly.pdbx_strand_id
1 'polypeptide(L)'
;MIINKDSCLYNLPAGLALKDLLILDSIRFTIELIEHNYLSLYKELETISFNFENENYTRNLIPVFNNCWSLIDNCQRLINQYKLLPSDNDHQLIKEISYITPLRNTFQHMDERINECLFEAEMPFYGVVSWEVKLTEGEMTQKFFLISSLYIPRGKLMHRVKKKENPKNILVDISLETFIRKGRKPNVKFEKIDVNITRLFNQIISLIKQFESKLDEVFMNQNATKTDWSKRRDIMLKINY
;
A
#
# COMPACT_ATOMS: atom_id res chain seq x y z
N MET A 1 -13.60 -4.65 0.92
CA MET A 1 -13.51 -4.31 2.35
C MET A 1 -12.55 -5.29 2.99
N ILE A 2 -11.40 -4.81 3.46
CA ILE A 2 -10.39 -5.68 4.10
C ILE A 2 -10.91 -6.13 5.47
N ILE A 3 -11.53 -5.21 6.21
CA ILE A 3 -12.20 -5.49 7.48
C ILE A 3 -13.70 -5.61 7.20
N ASN A 4 -14.29 -6.74 7.59
CA ASN A 4 -15.75 -6.93 7.51
C ASN A 4 -16.45 -6.14 8.63
N LYS A 5 -17.71 -5.74 8.42
CA LYS A 5 -18.50 -5.01 9.43
C LYS A 5 -18.63 -5.78 10.75
N ASP A 6 -18.64 -7.10 10.69
CA ASP A 6 -18.74 -7.99 11.86
C ASP A 6 -17.38 -8.28 12.52
N SER A 7 -16.30 -7.64 12.06
CA SER A 7 -14.96 -7.78 12.60
C SER A 7 -14.90 -7.49 14.09
N CYS A 8 -14.03 -8.23 14.80
CA CYS A 8 -13.67 -7.93 16.18
C CYS A 8 -13.02 -6.55 16.34
N LEU A 9 -12.34 -6.02 15.32
CA LEU A 9 -11.78 -4.66 15.33
C LEU A 9 -12.88 -3.58 15.34
N TYR A 10 -14.08 -3.89 14.85
CA TYR A 10 -15.25 -3.01 15.01
C TYR A 10 -16.00 -3.24 16.33
N ASN A 11 -15.67 -4.26 17.10
CA ASN A 11 -16.46 -4.66 18.26
C ASN A 11 -15.56 -5.04 19.44
N LEU A 12 -14.51 -4.24 19.67
CA LEU A 12 -13.52 -4.47 20.72
C LEU A 12 -14.18 -4.59 22.11
N PRO A 13 -13.73 -5.48 22.99
CA PRO A 13 -14.32 -5.59 24.33
C PRO A 13 -14.09 -4.37 25.22
N ALA A 14 -15.11 -3.97 25.98
CA ALA A 14 -15.00 -2.87 26.96
C ALA A 14 -14.03 -3.16 28.13
N GLY A 15 -13.71 -4.43 28.38
CA GLY A 15 -12.78 -4.86 29.42
C GLY A 15 -11.29 -4.67 29.06
N LEU A 16 -10.97 -4.25 27.83
CA LEU A 16 -9.59 -3.98 27.43
C LEU A 16 -9.03 -2.77 28.17
N ALA A 17 -7.73 -2.83 28.50
CA ALA A 17 -7.02 -1.65 28.97
C ALA A 17 -7.10 -0.54 27.91
N LEU A 18 -7.28 0.71 28.34
CA LEU A 18 -7.46 1.85 27.45
C LEU A 18 -6.36 1.95 26.38
N LYS A 19 -5.11 1.67 26.76
CA LYS A 19 -3.97 1.68 25.84
C LYS A 19 -4.16 0.69 24.69
N ASP A 20 -4.54 -0.54 25.00
CA ASP A 20 -4.69 -1.60 23.99
C ASP A 20 -5.92 -1.33 23.11
N LEU A 21 -7.01 -0.83 23.69
CA LEU A 21 -8.20 -0.39 22.96
C LEU A 21 -7.83 0.66 21.90
N LEU A 22 -7.06 1.69 22.28
CA LEU A 22 -6.65 2.77 21.37
C LEU A 22 -5.67 2.29 20.29
N ILE A 23 -4.75 1.38 20.64
CA ILE A 23 -3.82 0.79 19.65
C ILE A 23 -4.61 -0.04 18.62
N LEU A 24 -5.54 -0.88 19.06
CA LEU A 24 -6.36 -1.72 18.19
C LEU A 24 -7.26 -0.90 17.26
N ASP A 25 -7.88 0.18 17.77
CA ASP A 25 -8.66 1.09 16.92
C ASP A 25 -7.77 1.85 15.93
N SER A 26 -6.55 2.25 16.34
CA SER A 26 -5.58 2.87 15.43
C SER A 26 -5.15 1.92 14.30
N ILE A 27 -4.99 0.63 14.61
CA ILE A 27 -4.72 -0.42 13.63
C ILE A 27 -5.89 -0.55 12.65
N ARG A 28 -7.13 -0.63 13.14
CA ARG A 28 -8.34 -0.64 12.30
C ARG A 28 -8.35 0.55 11.33
N PHE A 29 -8.19 1.77 11.83
CA PHE A 29 -8.21 2.96 11.00
C PHE A 29 -7.09 2.95 9.94
N THR A 30 -5.89 2.48 10.32
CA THR A 30 -4.76 2.37 9.39
C THR A 30 -5.01 1.33 8.29
N ILE A 31 -5.67 0.23 8.61
CA ILE A 31 -6.09 -0.78 7.62
C ILE A 31 -7.08 -0.17 6.62
N GLU A 32 -8.06 0.59 7.09
CA GLU A 32 -9.02 1.29 6.22
C GLU A 32 -8.33 2.32 5.32
N LEU A 33 -7.32 3.03 5.82
CA LEU A 33 -6.48 3.91 5.00
C LEU A 33 -5.74 3.13 3.91
N ILE A 34 -5.16 1.97 4.22
CA ILE A 34 -4.49 1.12 3.23
C ILE A 34 -5.47 0.70 2.13
N GLU A 35 -6.67 0.23 2.51
CA GLU A 35 -7.72 -0.12 1.56
C GLU A 35 -8.11 1.05 0.68
N HIS A 36 -8.39 2.21 1.30
CA HIS A 36 -8.77 3.40 0.58
C HIS A 36 -7.71 3.81 -0.46
N ASN A 37 -6.43 3.83 -0.08
CA ASN A 37 -5.34 4.18 -0.99
C ASN A 37 -5.21 3.18 -2.14
N TYR A 38 -5.36 1.88 -1.89
CA TYR A 38 -5.30 0.86 -2.94
C TYR A 38 -6.47 1.00 -3.93
N LEU A 39 -7.71 1.15 -3.42
CA LEU A 39 -8.90 1.29 -4.27
C LEU A 39 -8.86 2.58 -5.08
N SER A 40 -8.40 3.68 -4.48
CA SER A 40 -8.17 4.94 -5.18
C SER A 40 -7.11 4.76 -6.27
N LEU A 41 -5.96 4.14 -5.98
CA LEU A 41 -4.95 3.82 -6.98
C LEU A 41 -5.53 3.00 -8.14
N TYR A 42 -6.24 1.92 -7.82
CA TYR A 42 -6.86 1.04 -8.82
C TYR A 42 -7.78 1.83 -9.75
N LYS A 43 -8.66 2.67 -9.18
CA LYS A 43 -9.61 3.49 -9.94
C LYS A 43 -8.91 4.50 -10.85
N GLU A 44 -7.84 5.15 -10.39
CA GLU A 44 -7.07 6.09 -11.21
C GLU A 44 -6.41 5.38 -12.39
N LEU A 45 -5.77 4.23 -12.15
CA LEU A 45 -5.14 3.43 -13.20
C LEU A 45 -6.17 2.87 -14.19
N GLU A 46 -7.34 2.48 -13.70
CA GLU A 46 -8.46 2.02 -14.52
C GLU A 46 -8.93 3.15 -15.44
N THR A 47 -9.16 4.33 -14.88
CA THR A 47 -9.57 5.53 -15.63
C THR A 47 -8.55 5.87 -16.71
N ILE A 48 -7.25 5.85 -16.38
CA ILE A 48 -6.17 6.11 -17.35
C ILE A 48 -6.17 5.06 -18.47
N SER A 49 -6.37 3.78 -18.14
CA SER A 49 -6.36 2.69 -19.11
C SER A 49 -7.49 2.82 -20.13
N PHE A 50 -8.71 3.05 -19.65
CA PHE A 50 -9.90 3.13 -20.52
C PHE A 50 -10.03 4.45 -21.29
N ASN A 51 -9.32 5.49 -20.87
CA ASN A 51 -9.26 6.78 -21.58
C ASN A 51 -7.93 7.00 -22.31
N PHE A 52 -7.09 5.97 -22.45
CA PHE A 52 -5.73 6.14 -22.97
C PHE A 52 -5.69 6.75 -24.37
N GLU A 53 -6.60 6.31 -25.25
CA GLU A 53 -6.75 6.78 -26.63
C GLU A 53 -7.57 8.06 -26.78
N ASN A 54 -8.19 8.55 -25.69
CA ASN A 54 -9.00 9.76 -25.73
C ASN A 54 -8.10 11.00 -25.71
N GLU A 55 -7.97 11.68 -26.84
CA GLU A 55 -7.13 12.88 -26.99
C GLU A 55 -7.53 14.04 -26.06
N ASN A 56 -8.78 14.09 -25.60
CA ASN A 56 -9.27 15.11 -24.67
C ASN A 56 -9.03 14.77 -23.18
N TYR A 57 -8.53 13.56 -22.89
CA TYR A 57 -8.27 13.15 -21.51
C TYR A 57 -6.95 13.75 -21.00
N THR A 58 -7.06 14.68 -20.05
CA THR A 58 -5.89 15.23 -19.36
C THR A 58 -5.43 14.27 -18.27
N ARG A 59 -4.23 13.69 -18.44
CA ARG A 59 -3.66 12.74 -17.49
C ARG A 59 -3.14 13.47 -16.25
N ASN A 60 -3.79 13.27 -15.11
CA ASN A 60 -3.27 13.70 -13.81
C ASN A 60 -2.60 12.51 -13.11
N LEU A 61 -1.27 12.49 -13.08
CA LEU A 61 -0.52 11.37 -12.49
C LEU A 61 -0.30 11.54 -10.98
N ILE A 62 -0.55 12.73 -10.43
CA ILE A 62 -0.29 13.02 -9.00
C ILE A 62 -1.05 12.06 -8.07
N PRO A 63 -2.36 11.80 -8.27
CA PRO A 63 -3.10 10.85 -7.44
C PRO A 63 -2.50 9.44 -7.46
N VAL A 64 -2.00 8.97 -8.61
CA VAL A 64 -1.40 7.63 -8.75
C VAL A 64 -0.18 7.50 -7.85
N PHE A 65 0.80 8.40 -7.97
CA PHE A 65 2.03 8.35 -7.18
C PHE A 65 1.75 8.61 -5.69
N ASN A 66 0.83 9.53 -5.37
CA ASN A 66 0.42 9.80 -4.00
C ASN A 66 -0.20 8.56 -3.33
N ASN A 67 -1.06 7.82 -4.03
CA ASN A 67 -1.69 6.63 -3.49
C ASN A 67 -0.68 5.48 -3.32
N CYS A 68 0.27 5.31 -4.25
CA CYS A 68 1.36 4.35 -4.10
C CYS A 68 2.20 4.62 -2.83
N TRP A 69 2.62 5.87 -2.64
CA TRP A 69 3.37 6.25 -1.44
C TRP A 69 2.52 6.11 -0.19
N SER A 70 1.30 6.65 -0.17
CA SER A 70 0.41 6.57 0.98
C SER A 70 0.16 5.12 1.41
N LEU A 71 0.06 4.19 0.46
CA LEU A 71 -0.02 2.76 0.75
C LEU A 71 1.24 2.26 1.46
N ILE A 72 2.43 2.54 0.93
CA ILE A 72 3.72 2.15 1.53
C ILE A 72 3.88 2.75 2.94
N ASP A 73 3.56 4.03 3.13
CA ASP A 73 3.68 4.70 4.42
C ASP A 73 2.70 4.11 5.44
N ASN A 74 1.43 3.89 5.05
CA ASN A 74 0.45 3.28 5.94
C ASN A 74 0.77 1.82 6.28
N CYS A 75 1.39 1.05 5.36
CA CYS A 75 1.92 -0.27 5.68
C CYS A 75 2.99 -0.19 6.78
N GLN A 76 3.88 0.80 6.71
CA GLN A 76 4.90 0.99 7.75
C GLN A 76 4.28 1.38 9.10
N ARG A 77 3.25 2.23 9.08
CA ARG A 77 2.50 2.60 10.29
C ARG A 77 1.83 1.37 10.90
N LEU A 78 1.19 0.53 10.09
CA LEU A 78 0.57 -0.73 10.55
C LEU A 78 1.60 -1.64 11.22
N ILE A 79 2.77 -1.84 10.60
CA ILE A 79 3.88 -2.62 11.17
C ILE A 79 4.27 -2.07 12.55
N ASN A 80 4.43 -0.75 12.66
CA ASN A 80 4.87 -0.11 13.89
C ASN A 80 3.79 -0.19 14.99
N GLN A 81 2.52 0.01 14.65
CA GLN A 81 1.40 -0.10 15.59
C GLN A 81 1.22 -1.53 16.07
N TYR A 82 1.32 -2.52 15.18
CA TYR A 82 1.22 -3.94 15.54
C TYR A 82 2.30 -4.36 16.55
N LYS A 83 3.52 -3.83 16.42
CA LYS A 83 4.62 -4.07 17.37
C LYS A 83 4.37 -3.52 18.78
N LEU A 84 3.38 -2.63 18.96
CA LEU A 84 3.01 -2.12 20.28
C LEU A 84 2.11 -3.10 21.06
N LEU A 85 1.51 -4.08 20.38
CA LEU A 85 0.69 -5.11 21.01
C LEU A 85 1.58 -6.18 21.68
N PRO A 86 1.12 -6.85 22.74
CA PRO A 86 1.78 -8.02 23.29
C PRO A 86 1.99 -9.12 22.23
N SER A 87 3.12 -9.83 22.29
CA SER A 87 3.42 -10.93 21.37
C SER A 87 4.36 -11.95 22.00
N ASP A 88 4.00 -13.23 21.87
CA ASP A 88 4.82 -14.36 22.32
C ASP A 88 5.79 -14.86 21.24
N ASN A 89 5.71 -14.31 20.02
CA ASN A 89 6.43 -14.83 18.85
C ASN A 89 7.20 -13.76 18.08
N ASP A 90 7.59 -12.67 18.73
CA ASP A 90 8.33 -11.56 18.10
C ASP A 90 7.61 -11.04 16.84
N HIS A 91 6.28 -10.87 16.97
CA HIS A 91 5.39 -10.29 15.97
C HIS A 91 5.54 -10.93 14.58
N GLN A 92 5.67 -12.26 14.48
CA GLN A 92 5.94 -12.96 13.22
C GLN A 92 5.00 -12.60 12.06
N LEU A 93 3.73 -12.25 12.34
CA LEU A 93 2.73 -11.93 11.32
C LEU A 93 3.13 -10.77 10.39
N ILE A 94 3.88 -9.78 10.89
CA ILE A 94 4.31 -8.61 10.09
C ILE A 94 5.64 -8.83 9.35
N LYS A 95 6.34 -9.95 9.58
CA LYS A 95 7.66 -10.19 8.98
C LYS A 95 7.59 -10.23 7.45
N GLU A 96 6.51 -10.80 6.89
CA GLU A 96 6.31 -10.91 5.44
C GLU A 96 6.17 -9.58 4.72
N ILE A 97 5.71 -8.53 5.40
CA ILE A 97 5.53 -7.18 4.82
C ILE A 97 6.65 -6.22 5.25
N SER A 98 7.57 -6.62 6.13
CA SER A 98 8.62 -5.74 6.66
C SER A 98 9.66 -5.30 5.62
N TYR A 99 9.67 -5.91 4.42
CA TYR A 99 10.50 -5.46 3.30
C TYR A 99 10.13 -4.05 2.80
N ILE A 100 8.97 -3.51 3.18
CA ILE A 100 8.55 -2.15 2.83
C ILE A 100 9.27 -1.07 3.67
N THR A 101 9.92 -1.42 4.79
CA THR A 101 10.58 -0.43 5.65
C THR A 101 11.72 0.33 4.95
N PRO A 102 12.67 -0.32 4.27
CA PRO A 102 13.73 0.38 3.53
C PRO A 102 13.19 1.27 2.41
N LEU A 103 12.08 0.87 1.78
CA LEU A 103 11.38 1.62 0.77
C LEU A 103 10.81 2.92 1.34
N ARG A 104 10.01 2.82 2.39
CA ARG A 104 9.43 3.96 3.10
C ARG A 104 10.51 4.93 3.59
N ASN A 105 11.59 4.41 4.17
CA ASN A 105 12.72 5.23 4.64
C ASN A 105 13.46 5.91 3.48
N THR A 106 13.43 5.36 2.27
CA THR A 106 14.00 6.04 1.11
C THR A 106 13.15 7.23 0.71
N PHE A 107 11.82 7.05 0.62
CA PHE A 107 10.89 8.13 0.31
C PHE A 107 10.87 9.26 1.35
N GLN A 108 10.99 8.96 2.64
CA GLN A 108 10.98 9.99 3.68
C GLN A 108 12.16 10.98 3.56
N HIS A 109 13.29 10.52 3.03
CA HIS A 109 14.53 11.29 2.95
C HIS A 109 14.92 11.55 1.48
N MET A 110 13.93 11.65 0.60
CA MET A 110 14.17 11.78 -0.84
C MET A 110 14.69 13.15 -1.25
N ASP A 111 14.32 14.20 -0.53
CA ASP A 111 14.80 15.58 -0.71
C ASP A 111 16.33 15.67 -0.56
N GLU A 112 16.88 14.97 0.42
CA GLU A 112 18.33 14.86 0.63
C GLU A 112 19.05 14.03 -0.45
N ARG A 113 18.30 13.40 -1.38
CA ARG A 113 18.79 12.33 -2.28
C ARG A 113 18.47 12.55 -3.75
N ILE A 114 18.12 13.79 -4.12
CA ILE A 114 17.68 14.11 -5.48
C ILE A 114 18.76 13.80 -6.53
N ASN A 115 20.03 14.05 -6.21
CA ASN A 115 21.12 13.81 -7.14
C ASN A 115 21.35 12.31 -7.35
N GLU A 116 21.34 11.54 -6.27
CA GLU A 116 21.54 10.10 -6.29
C GLU A 116 20.40 9.39 -7.04
N CYS A 117 19.15 9.86 -6.87
CA CYS A 117 18.01 9.35 -7.62
C CYS A 117 18.11 9.66 -9.11
N LEU A 118 18.26 10.94 -9.46
CA LEU A 118 18.11 11.40 -10.84
C LEU A 118 19.34 11.08 -11.70
N PHE A 119 20.54 11.14 -11.12
CA PHE A 119 21.79 11.00 -11.88
C PHE A 119 22.49 9.67 -11.67
N GLU A 120 22.55 9.13 -10.44
CA GLU A 120 23.27 7.86 -10.18
C GLU A 120 22.41 6.64 -10.48
N ALA A 121 21.17 6.62 -10.00
CA ALA A 121 20.23 5.52 -10.25
C ALA A 121 19.53 5.64 -11.62
N GLU A 122 19.63 6.79 -12.27
CA GLU A 122 18.91 7.13 -13.52
C GLU A 122 17.42 6.79 -13.42
N MET A 123 16.80 7.19 -12.30
CA MET A 123 15.39 6.94 -12.04
C MET A 123 14.61 8.24 -11.88
N PRO A 124 13.36 8.26 -12.35
CA PRO A 124 12.40 9.30 -11.99
C PRO A 124 12.28 9.45 -10.48
N PHE A 125 12.14 10.68 -10.00
CA PHE A 125 12.18 10.98 -8.56
C PHE A 125 11.16 10.17 -7.74
N TYR A 126 9.90 10.09 -8.19
CA TYR A 126 8.86 9.29 -7.54
C TYR A 126 8.70 7.88 -8.15
N GLY A 127 9.63 7.46 -9.01
CA GLY A 127 9.63 6.15 -9.64
C GLY A 127 8.75 6.02 -10.88
N VAL A 128 8.51 4.77 -11.27
CA VAL A 128 7.70 4.36 -12.42
C VAL A 128 6.61 3.41 -11.93
N VAL A 129 5.35 3.73 -12.22
CA VAL A 129 4.23 2.83 -11.97
C VAL A 129 3.92 2.06 -13.24
N SER A 130 3.75 0.74 -13.15
CA SER A 130 3.33 -0.09 -14.26
C SER A 130 2.20 -1.04 -13.86
N TRP A 131 1.37 -1.41 -14.82
CA TRP A 131 0.30 -2.39 -14.63
C TRP A 131 -0.05 -3.07 -15.95
N GLU A 132 -0.73 -4.20 -15.86
CA GLU A 132 -1.21 -4.96 -17.00
C GLU A 132 -2.74 -4.98 -17.02
N VAL A 133 -3.36 -4.83 -18.19
CA VAL A 133 -4.82 -4.92 -18.36
C VAL A 133 -5.16 -5.51 -19.72
N LYS A 134 -6.27 -6.25 -19.78
CA LYS A 134 -6.87 -6.72 -21.03
C LYS A 134 -8.15 -5.94 -21.30
N LEU A 135 -8.13 -4.99 -22.24
CA LEU A 135 -9.26 -4.10 -22.50
C LEU A 135 -10.41 -4.78 -23.27
N THR A 136 -10.09 -5.66 -24.21
CA THR A 136 -11.10 -6.35 -25.04
C THR A 136 -10.90 -7.85 -25.03
N GLU A 137 -11.97 -8.57 -25.38
CA GLU A 137 -11.93 -10.03 -25.49
C GLU A 137 -11.22 -10.43 -26.79
N GLY A 138 -10.32 -11.41 -26.74
CA GLY A 138 -9.49 -11.82 -27.88
C GLY A 138 -8.19 -11.04 -28.09
N GLU A 139 -8.02 -9.87 -27.47
CA GLU A 139 -6.76 -9.11 -27.56
C GLU A 139 -5.68 -9.59 -26.58
N MET A 140 -4.43 -9.23 -26.91
CA MET A 140 -3.29 -9.41 -26.02
C MET A 140 -3.38 -8.46 -24.82
N THR A 141 -2.90 -8.91 -23.67
CA THR A 141 -2.67 -8.05 -22.51
C THR A 141 -1.77 -6.88 -22.88
N GLN A 142 -2.22 -5.68 -22.54
CA GLN A 142 -1.44 -4.46 -22.67
C GLN A 142 -0.73 -4.16 -21.36
N LYS A 143 0.49 -3.63 -21.45
CA LYS A 143 1.25 -3.15 -20.29
C LYS A 143 1.41 -1.65 -20.38
N PHE A 144 1.01 -0.96 -19.33
CA PHE A 144 1.09 0.48 -19.21
C PHE A 144 2.23 0.89 -18.28
N PHE A 145 2.76 2.09 -18.52
CA PHE A 145 3.81 2.70 -17.70
C PHE A 145 3.47 4.17 -17.48
N LEU A 146 3.65 4.63 -16.25
CA LEU A 146 3.59 6.03 -15.86
C LEU A 146 4.93 6.38 -15.22
N ILE A 147 5.56 7.40 -15.78
CA ILE A 147 6.86 7.88 -15.32
C ILE A 147 6.61 9.17 -14.57
N SER A 148 7.12 9.27 -13.34
CA SER A 148 7.04 10.53 -12.61
C SER A 148 7.94 11.57 -13.28
N SER A 149 7.48 12.83 -13.39
CA SER A 149 8.27 13.94 -13.95
C SER A 149 8.74 13.76 -15.41
N LEU A 150 9.84 14.42 -15.79
CA LEU A 150 10.40 14.42 -17.14
C LEU A 150 11.12 13.10 -17.43
N TYR A 151 10.69 12.41 -18.48
CA TYR A 151 11.38 11.24 -18.99
C TYR A 151 12.51 11.65 -19.94
N ILE A 152 13.75 11.27 -19.60
CA ILE A 152 14.93 11.45 -20.46
C ILE A 152 15.41 10.05 -20.88
N PRO A 153 15.13 9.60 -22.11
CA PRO A 153 15.53 8.28 -22.58
C PRO A 153 17.06 8.16 -22.66
N ARG A 154 17.66 7.29 -21.84
CA ARG A 154 19.10 6.96 -21.84
C ARG A 154 19.37 5.53 -22.32
N GLY A 155 18.71 5.10 -23.38
CA GLY A 155 18.88 3.76 -23.96
C GLY A 155 17.59 3.18 -24.55
N LYS A 156 17.62 1.90 -24.93
CA LYS A 156 16.43 1.17 -25.40
C LYS A 156 15.69 0.56 -24.22
N LEU A 157 14.43 0.92 -24.04
CA LEU A 157 13.52 0.26 -23.09
C LEU A 157 13.24 -1.15 -23.63
N MET A 158 13.90 -2.17 -23.08
CA MET A 158 13.64 -3.57 -23.44
C MET A 158 12.66 -4.18 -22.46
N HIS A 159 11.38 -4.22 -22.83
CA HIS A 159 10.37 -4.97 -22.08
C HIS A 159 9.77 -6.08 -22.93
N ARG A 160 9.77 -7.29 -22.37
CA ARG A 160 9.05 -8.44 -22.93
C ARG A 160 7.75 -8.60 -22.15
N VAL A 161 6.62 -8.37 -22.81
CA VAL A 161 5.32 -8.75 -22.28
C VAL A 161 5.22 -10.26 -22.42
N LYS A 162 5.11 -10.97 -21.29
CA LYS A 162 4.84 -12.41 -21.31
C LYS A 162 3.35 -12.60 -21.64
N LYS A 163 3.03 -13.53 -22.53
CA LYS A 163 1.64 -13.92 -22.75
C LYS A 163 1.10 -14.52 -21.45
N LYS A 164 0.10 -13.88 -20.86
CA LYS A 164 -0.65 -14.35 -19.69
C LYS A 164 -2.13 -14.31 -20.02
N GLU A 165 -2.89 -15.24 -19.47
CA GLU A 165 -4.36 -15.16 -19.50
C GLU A 165 -4.80 -14.25 -18.37
N ASN A 166 -4.94 -12.96 -18.67
CA ASN A 166 -5.50 -11.99 -17.73
C ASN A 166 -7.00 -11.82 -17.97
N PRO A 167 -7.80 -11.66 -16.89
CA PRO A 167 -9.22 -11.37 -17.01
C PRO A 167 -9.46 -10.02 -17.70
N LYS A 168 -10.57 -9.93 -18.45
CA LYS A 168 -10.97 -8.71 -19.15
C LYS A 168 -11.32 -7.62 -18.14
N ASN A 169 -10.89 -6.39 -18.41
CA ASN A 169 -11.16 -5.19 -17.62
C ASN A 169 -10.72 -5.26 -16.16
N ILE A 170 -9.72 -6.09 -15.85
CA ILE A 170 -9.14 -6.19 -14.52
C ILE A 170 -7.68 -5.79 -14.60
N LEU A 171 -7.27 -4.84 -13.76
CA LEU A 171 -5.87 -4.48 -13.61
C LEU A 171 -5.15 -5.55 -12.82
N VAL A 172 -3.99 -5.99 -13.31
CA VAL A 172 -3.13 -6.94 -12.61
C VAL A 172 -1.69 -6.42 -12.59
N ASP A 173 -0.90 -6.96 -11.66
CA ASP A 173 0.52 -6.66 -11.52
C ASP A 173 0.84 -5.15 -11.41
N ILE A 174 0.00 -4.40 -10.67
CA ILE A 174 0.29 -3.00 -10.34
C ILE A 174 1.59 -2.98 -9.55
N SER A 175 2.61 -2.31 -10.07
CA SER A 175 3.95 -2.34 -9.54
C SER A 175 4.58 -0.94 -9.56
N LEU A 176 5.38 -0.65 -8.53
CA LEU A 176 6.17 0.57 -8.40
C LEU A 176 7.64 0.22 -8.50
N GLU A 177 8.28 0.63 -9.59
CA GLU A 177 9.73 0.62 -9.72
C GLU A 177 10.28 1.90 -9.09
N THR A 178 11.19 1.74 -8.15
CA THR A 178 11.90 2.84 -7.48
C THR A 178 13.28 2.35 -7.02
N PHE A 179 13.93 3.06 -6.11
CA PHE A 179 15.23 2.71 -5.57
C PHE A 179 15.19 2.61 -4.05
N ILE A 180 16.10 1.83 -3.49
CA ILE A 180 16.36 1.77 -2.06
C ILE A 180 17.83 2.02 -1.77
N ARG A 181 18.08 2.66 -0.63
CA ARG A 181 19.43 2.80 -0.10
C ARG A 181 19.85 1.52 0.64
N LYS A 182 20.95 0.91 0.23
CA LYS A 182 21.63 -0.19 0.96
C LYS A 182 22.98 0.27 1.50
N GLY A 183 23.35 -0.30 2.65
CA GLY A 183 24.61 0.01 3.33
C GLY A 183 24.57 1.28 4.19
N ARG A 184 25.71 1.57 4.83
CA ARG A 184 25.94 2.77 5.66
C ARG A 184 27.08 3.57 5.05
N LYS A 185 27.14 4.88 5.34
CA LYS A 185 28.25 5.72 4.86
C LYS A 185 29.59 5.14 5.35
N PRO A 186 30.65 5.13 4.52
CA PRO A 186 30.72 5.66 3.15
C PRO A 186 30.22 4.70 2.05
N ASN A 187 29.98 3.43 2.35
CA ASN A 187 29.66 2.36 1.37
C ASN A 187 28.17 2.28 1.02
N VAL A 188 27.53 3.42 0.77
CA VAL A 188 26.13 3.46 0.37
C VAL A 188 26.00 3.04 -1.09
N LYS A 189 25.04 2.18 -1.40
CA LYS A 189 24.62 1.84 -2.77
C LYS A 189 23.13 2.08 -2.92
N PHE A 190 22.73 2.55 -4.09
CA PHE A 190 21.33 2.64 -4.47
C PHE A 190 21.00 1.49 -5.39
N GLU A 191 19.95 0.75 -5.06
CA GLU A 191 19.52 -0.40 -5.83
C GLU A 191 18.09 -0.17 -6.31
N LYS A 192 17.87 -0.39 -7.61
CA LYS A 192 16.53 -0.43 -8.18
C LYS A 192 15.76 -1.58 -7.55
N ILE A 193 14.53 -1.32 -7.18
CA ILE A 193 13.59 -2.29 -6.65
C ILE A 193 12.26 -2.14 -7.37
N ASP A 194 11.62 -3.27 -7.61
CA ASP A 194 10.26 -3.33 -8.11
C ASP A 194 9.36 -3.88 -7.00
N VAL A 195 8.37 -3.09 -6.61
CA VAL A 195 7.42 -3.42 -5.54
C VAL A 195 6.06 -3.65 -6.16
N ASN A 196 5.66 -4.93 -6.23
CA ASN A 196 4.32 -5.29 -6.69
C ASN A 196 3.28 -4.92 -5.62
N ILE A 197 2.58 -3.82 -5.86
CA ILE A 197 1.59 -3.22 -4.97
C ILE A 197 0.37 -4.13 -4.83
N THR A 198 -0.06 -4.79 -5.91
CA THR A 198 -1.14 -5.79 -5.85
C THR A 198 -0.79 -6.93 -4.89
N ARG A 199 0.44 -7.44 -4.94
CA ARG A 199 0.94 -8.48 -4.04
C ARG A 199 1.01 -7.98 -2.60
N LEU A 200 1.55 -6.79 -2.37
CA LEU A 200 1.62 -6.18 -1.04
C LEU A 200 0.21 -6.07 -0.43
N PHE A 201 -0.76 -5.59 -1.21
CA PHE A 201 -2.16 -5.50 -0.79
C PHE A 201 -2.75 -6.87 -0.40
N ASN A 202 -2.51 -7.90 -1.21
CA ASN A 202 -2.95 -9.27 -0.91
C ASN A 202 -2.28 -9.86 0.34
N GLN A 203 -0.99 -9.56 0.57
CA GLN A 203 -0.29 -9.94 1.79
C GLN A 203 -0.94 -9.28 3.03
N ILE A 204 -1.34 -8.02 2.92
CA ILE A 204 -2.03 -7.29 4.00
C ILE A 204 -3.40 -7.89 4.29
N ILE A 205 -4.19 -8.23 3.26
CA ILE A 205 -5.46 -8.94 3.43
C ILE A 205 -5.25 -10.25 4.20
N SER A 206 -4.24 -11.05 3.83
CA SER A 206 -3.95 -12.31 4.52
C SER A 206 -3.51 -12.09 5.97
N LEU A 207 -2.65 -11.10 6.21
CA LEU A 207 -2.19 -10.71 7.54
C LEU A 207 -3.36 -10.32 8.44
N ILE A 208 -4.30 -9.52 7.94
CA ILE A 208 -5.43 -9.03 8.72
C ILE A 208 -6.39 -10.16 9.07
N LYS A 209 -6.66 -11.07 8.13
CA LYS A 209 -7.46 -12.27 8.44
C LYS A 209 -6.84 -13.11 9.56
N GLN A 210 -5.52 -13.31 9.52
CA GLN A 210 -4.80 -14.04 10.57
C GLN A 210 -4.81 -13.28 11.89
N PHE A 211 -4.69 -11.95 11.85
CA PHE A 211 -4.73 -11.09 13.03
C PHE A 211 -6.10 -11.12 13.70
N GLU A 212 -7.19 -10.92 12.95
CA GLU A 212 -8.56 -10.98 13.44
C GLU A 212 -8.88 -12.34 14.05
N SER A 213 -8.47 -13.43 13.38
CA SER A 213 -8.64 -14.80 13.89
C SER A 213 -7.98 -14.99 15.26
N LYS A 214 -6.76 -14.48 15.46
CA LYS A 214 -6.06 -14.57 16.75
C LYS A 214 -6.69 -13.67 17.81
N LEU A 215 -7.15 -12.48 17.43
CA LEU A 215 -7.86 -11.59 18.36
C LEU A 215 -9.18 -12.19 18.83
N ASP A 216 -9.99 -12.76 17.93
CA ASP A 216 -11.23 -13.42 18.29
C ASP A 216 -10.96 -14.61 19.23
N GLU A 217 -9.92 -15.42 18.98
CA GLU A 217 -9.51 -16.51 19.89
C GLU A 217 -9.18 -15.99 21.30
N VAL A 218 -8.39 -14.92 21.40
CA VAL A 218 -8.03 -14.29 22.68
C VAL A 218 -9.29 -13.78 23.40
N PHE A 219 -10.20 -13.11 22.68
CA PHE A 219 -11.43 -12.58 23.26
C PHE A 219 -12.38 -13.70 23.70
N MET A 220 -12.50 -14.78 22.94
CA MET A 220 -13.28 -15.96 23.34
C MET A 220 -12.72 -16.62 24.59
N ASN A 221 -11.39 -16.84 24.66
CA ASN A 221 -10.74 -17.45 25.81
C ASN A 221 -10.88 -16.62 27.10
N GLN A 222 -11.05 -15.30 26.97
CA GLN A 222 -11.28 -14.38 28.09
C GLN A 222 -12.77 -14.17 28.42
N ASN A 223 -13.70 -14.84 27.72
CA ASN A 223 -15.15 -14.57 27.81
C ASN A 223 -15.49 -13.08 27.62
N ALA A 224 -14.73 -12.39 26.77
CA ALA A 224 -14.84 -10.95 26.62
C ALA A 224 -16.12 -10.56 25.86
N THR A 225 -16.89 -9.61 26.40
CA THR A 225 -18.12 -9.14 25.75
C THR A 225 -17.81 -8.08 24.70
N LYS A 226 -18.15 -8.38 23.44
CA LYS A 226 -18.06 -7.42 22.31
C LYS A 226 -18.87 -6.16 22.63
N THR A 227 -18.32 -4.99 22.31
CA THR A 227 -18.95 -3.69 22.60
C THR A 227 -19.09 -2.87 21.32
N ASP A 228 -20.27 -2.28 21.09
CA ASP A 228 -20.48 -1.36 19.96
C ASP A 228 -19.88 0.02 20.25
N TRP A 229 -18.84 0.37 19.51
CA TRP A 229 -18.15 1.66 19.60
C TRP A 229 -18.61 2.68 18.55
N SER A 230 -19.66 2.40 17.77
CA SER A 230 -20.15 3.26 16.68
C SER A 230 -20.29 4.74 17.05
N LYS A 231 -20.82 5.04 18.23
CA LYS A 231 -21.02 6.43 18.73
C LYS A 231 -19.74 7.14 19.18
N ARG A 232 -18.63 6.40 19.35
CA ARG A 232 -17.35 6.93 19.89
C ARG A 232 -16.20 6.87 18.88
N ARG A 233 -16.46 6.36 17.68
CA ARG A 233 -15.47 6.25 16.60
C ARG A 233 -15.70 7.31 15.54
N ASP A 234 -14.60 7.69 14.88
CA ASP A 234 -14.61 8.54 13.69
C ASP A 234 -15.49 9.80 13.87
N ILE A 235 -15.32 10.47 15.02
CA ILE A 235 -16.20 11.55 15.48
C ILE A 235 -15.94 12.82 14.67
N MET A 236 -17.00 13.38 14.09
CA MET A 236 -17.02 14.73 13.53
C MET A 236 -17.59 15.71 14.57
N LEU A 237 -16.82 16.73 14.93
CA LEU A 237 -17.26 17.80 15.84
C LEU A 237 -17.62 19.04 15.02
N LYS A 238 -18.79 19.63 15.31
CA LYS A 238 -19.21 20.92 14.75
C LYS A 238 -19.26 21.95 15.86
N ILE A 239 -18.45 23.00 15.73
CA ILE A 239 -18.46 24.15 16.64
C ILE A 239 -19.19 25.28 15.92
N ASN A 240 -20.29 25.77 16.50
CA ASN A 240 -20.95 26.99 16.03
C ASN A 240 -20.33 28.17 16.79
N TYR A 241 -19.99 29.22 16.06
CA TYR A 241 -19.61 30.52 16.63
C TYR A 241 -20.84 31.42 16.78
#